data_AF-A0A7X7R9A2-F1
#
_entry.id   AF-A0A7X7R9A2-F1
#
_cell.length_a   1.000
_cell.length_b   1.000
_cell.length_c   1.000
_cell.angle_alpha   90.00
_cell.angle_beta   90.00
_cell.angle_gamma   90.00
#
_symmetry.space_group_name_H-M   'P 1'
#
loop_
_entity.id
_entity.type
_entity.pdbx_description
1 polymer ?
#
loop_
_entity_poly.entity_id
_entity_poly.type
_entity_poly.pdbx_seq_one_letter_code
_entity_poly.pdbx_strand_id
1 'polypeptide(L)' 'MDADGASAQPYRPPVSSVLTLDFERLKSKLGGYLKPEDLGRVEAAYHFSADAHLGQFRVSGEPYISHPVAVADIIADW' A
#
# COMPACT_ATOMS: atom_id res chain seq x y z
N MET A 1 41.84 6.34 16.82
CA MET A 1 41.14 7.65 16.73
C MET A 1 41.22 7.97 15.26
N ASP A 2 40.13 7.89 14.48
CA ASP A 2 38.87 8.60 14.72
C ASP A 2 37.64 7.80 14.26
N ALA A 3 36.55 7.99 14.99
CA ALA A 3 35.23 7.45 14.71
C ALA A 3 34.48 8.48 13.85
N ASP A 4 34.07 8.10 12.64
CA ASP A 4 33.18 8.93 11.83
C ASP A 4 31.74 8.42 11.99
N GLY A 5 30.96 9.20 12.74
CA GLY A 5 29.57 8.94 13.05
C GLY A 5 28.70 9.23 11.82
N ALA A 6 28.18 8.17 11.21
CA ALA A 6 27.18 8.28 10.17
C ALA A 6 25.88 8.87 10.75
N SER A 7 25.61 10.13 10.42
CA SER A 7 24.35 10.81 10.71
C SER A 7 23.21 10.15 9.92
N ALA A 8 22.26 9.57 10.64
CA ALA A 8 21.07 8.96 10.06
C ALA A 8 20.16 10.03 9.45
N GLN A 9 20.11 10.09 8.12
CA GLN A 9 19.15 10.92 7.39
C GLN A 9 17.73 10.37 7.56
N PRO A 10 16.70 11.23 7.70
CA PRO A 10 15.31 10.77 7.78
C PRO A 10 14.88 10.14 6.46
N TYR A 11 14.30 8.93 6.55
CA TYR A 11 13.78 8.19 5.41
C TYR A 11 12.70 8.99 4.68
N ARG A 12 12.89 9.20 3.37
CA ARG A 12 11.87 9.75 2.47
C ARG A 12 11.39 8.63 1.55
N PRO A 13 10.10 8.29 1.56
CA PRO A 13 9.56 7.32 0.62
C PRO A 13 9.65 7.89 -0.81
N PRO A 14 9.91 7.05 -1.82
CA PRO A 14 9.92 7.48 -3.21
C PRO A 14 8.52 7.92 -3.67
N VAL A 15 8.48 8.87 -4.61
CA VAL A 15 7.23 9.27 -5.29
C VAL A 15 6.72 8.07 -6.11
N SER A 16 5.70 7.41 -5.58
CA SER A 16 5.05 6.25 -6.20
C SER A 16 4.22 6.66 -7.42
N SER A 17 4.31 5.88 -8.50
CA SER A 17 3.50 6.01 -9.72
C SER A 17 2.19 5.21 -9.67
N VAL A 18 1.82 4.69 -8.51
CA VAL A 18 0.54 4.01 -8.31
C VAL A 18 -0.57 5.06 -8.32
N LEU A 19 -1.59 4.89 -9.16
CA LEU A 19 -2.81 5.68 -9.08
C LEU A 19 -3.34 5.57 -7.65
N THR A 20 -3.23 6.66 -6.89
CA THR A 20 -3.60 6.78 -5.48
C THR A 20 -5.08 6.50 -5.19
N LEU A 21 -5.87 6.17 -6.21
CA LEU A 21 -7.32 6.13 -6.19
C LEU A 21 -7.90 4.79 -5.69
N ASP A 22 -7.20 3.67 -5.82
CA ASP A 22 -7.81 2.35 -5.52
C ASP A 22 -7.83 2.02 -4.02
N PHE A 23 -6.74 2.30 -3.29
CA PHE A 23 -6.71 1.97 -1.86
C PHE A 23 -7.55 2.93 -1.01
N GLU A 24 -7.61 4.23 -1.33
CA GLU A 24 -8.40 5.19 -0.55
C GLU A 24 -9.90 4.87 -0.58
N ARG A 25 -10.42 4.42 -1.73
CA ARG A 25 -11.81 3.95 -1.84
C ARG A 25 -12.05 2.73 -0.95
N LEU A 26 -11.16 1.74 -1.01
CA LEU A 26 -11.24 0.56 -0.14
C LEU A 26 -11.15 0.96 1.34
N LYS A 27 -10.17 1.78 1.72
CA LYS A 27 -9.96 2.28 3.09
C LYS A 27 -11.19 2.99 3.64
N SER A 28 -11.85 3.81 2.81
CA SER A 28 -13.11 4.48 3.17
C SER A 28 -14.23 3.47 3.45
N LYS A 29 -14.40 2.46 2.58
CA LYS A 29 -15.38 1.38 2.78
C LYS A 29 -15.12 0.60 4.06
N LEU A 30 -13.88 0.15 4.26
CA LEU A 30 -13.45 -0.59 5.44
C LEU A 30 -13.65 0.21 6.73
N GLY A 31 -13.39 1.53 6.70
CA GLY A 31 -13.59 2.43 7.83
C GLY A 31 -15.05 2.54 8.30
N GLY A 32 -16.02 2.09 7.49
CA GLY A 32 -17.42 2.02 7.88
C GLY A 32 -17.73 0.92 8.91
N TYR A 33 -16.88 -0.10 9.03
CA TYR A 33 -17.16 -1.26 9.89
C TYR A 33 -15.96 -1.84 10.64
N LEU A 34 -14.73 -1.50 10.26
CA LEU A 34 -13.52 -1.90 11.00
C LEU A 34 -13.16 -0.88 12.08
N LYS A 35 -12.52 -1.39 13.14
CA LYS A 35 -11.86 -0.53 14.14
C LYS A 35 -10.61 0.12 13.54
N PRO A 36 -10.16 1.28 14.07
CA PRO A 36 -8.95 1.95 13.58
C PRO A 36 -7.70 1.07 13.56
N GLU A 37 -7.55 0.20 14.57
CA GLU A 37 -6.43 -0.74 14.68
C GLU A 37 -6.42 -1.76 13.53
N ASP A 38 -7.57 -2.31 13.17
CA ASP A 38 -7.70 -3.25 12.05
C ASP A 38 -7.55 -2.55 10.71
N LEU A 39 -8.06 -1.32 10.57
CA LEU A 39 -7.85 -0.51 9.38
C LEU A 39 -6.36 -0.23 9.13
N GLY A 40 -5.61 0.08 10.20
CA GLY A 40 -4.15 0.25 10.12
C GLY A 40 -3.42 -1.03 9.70
N ARG A 41 -3.89 -2.21 10.12
CA ARG A 41 -3.34 -3.51 9.67
C ARG A 41 -3.57 -3.74 8.18
N VAL A 42 -4.74 -3.37 7.65
CA VAL A 42 -5.04 -3.49 6.22
C VAL A 42 -4.18 -2.51 5.40
N GLU A 43 -3.97 -1.29 5.88
CA GLU A 43 -3.07 -0.32 5.24
C GLU A 43 -1.62 -0.81 5.20
N ALA A 44 -1.12 -1.40 6.29
CA ALA A 44 0.19 -2.04 6.28
C ALA A 44 0.27 -3.20 5.27
N ALA A 45 -0.77 -4.02 5.15
CA ALA A 45 -0.85 -5.11 4.18
C ALA A 45 -0.89 -4.59 2.73
N TYR A 46 -1.59 -3.48 2.48
CA TYR A 46 -1.58 -2.81 1.17
C TYR A 46 -0.17 -2.36 0.78
N HIS A 47 0.55 -1.66 1.66
CA HIS A 47 1.92 -1.24 1.38
C HIS A 47 2.86 -2.42 1.13
N PHE A 48 2.78 -3.46 1.95
CA PHE A 48 3.55 -4.69 1.73
C PHE A 48 3.26 -5.32 0.36
N SER A 49 1.98 -5.40 -0.02
CA SER A 49 1.59 -5.94 -1.33
C SER A 49 2.05 -5.03 -2.48
N ALA A 50 1.95 -3.72 -2.33
CA ALA A 50 2.38 -2.75 -3.34
C ALA A 50 3.89 -2.86 -3.62
N ASP A 51 4.69 -2.96 -2.56
CA ASP A 51 6.14 -3.14 -2.66
C ASP A 51 6.50 -4.48 -3.33
N ALA A 52 5.82 -5.57 -2.93
CA ALA A 52 6.04 -6.90 -3.52
C ALA A 52 5.70 -6.96 -5.02
N HIS A 53 4.75 -6.15 -5.48
CA HIS A 53 4.31 -6.09 -6.87
C HIS A 53 4.94 -4.94 -7.65
N LEU A 54 5.95 -4.25 -7.10
CA LEU A 54 6.63 -3.17 -7.81
C LEU A 54 7.27 -3.68 -9.11
N GLY A 55 7.00 -2.98 -10.21
CA GLY A 55 7.48 -3.36 -11.55
C GLY A 55 6.75 -4.55 -12.16
N GLN A 56 5.74 -5.13 -11.48
CA GLN A 56 4.87 -6.15 -12.03
C GLN A 56 3.63 -5.49 -12.65
N PHE A 57 3.25 -5.96 -13.83
CA PHE A 57 2.14 -5.41 -14.60
C PHE A 57 1.21 -6.51 -15.07
N ARG A 58 -0.08 -6.19 -15.21
CA ARG A 58 -1.08 -7.05 -15.85
C ARG A 58 -0.88 -7.04 -17.37
N VAL A 59 -1.51 -7.98 -18.07
CA VAL A 59 -1.56 -7.98 -19.56
C VAL A 59 -2.18 -6.69 -20.11
N SER A 60 -3.08 -6.05 -19.36
CA SER A 60 -3.66 -4.73 -19.67
C SER A 60 -2.67 -3.56 -19.60
N GLY A 61 -1.50 -3.75 -18.98
CA GLY A 61 -0.52 -2.69 -18.71
C GLY A 61 -0.69 -1.99 -17.36
N GLU A 62 -1.73 -2.31 -16.59
CA GLU A 62 -1.94 -1.75 -15.25
C GLU A 62 -0.95 -2.34 -14.22
N PRO A 63 -0.55 -1.58 -13.19
CA PRO A 63 0.23 -2.11 -12.07
C PRO A 63 -0.48 -3.31 -11.43
N TYR A 64 0.25 -4.39 -11.15
CA TYR A 64 -0.36 -5.64 -10.69
C TYR A 64 -1.08 -5.51 -9.34
N ILE A 65 -0.64 -4.58 -8.48
CA ILE A 65 -1.29 -4.27 -7.19
C ILE A 65 -2.79 -3.94 -7.31
N SER A 66 -3.23 -3.46 -8.48
CA SER A 66 -4.66 -3.23 -8.76
C SER A 66 -5.51 -4.48 -8.55
N HIS A 67 -4.99 -5.67 -8.86
CA HIS A 67 -5.74 -6.92 -8.74
C HIS A 67 -5.98 -7.34 -7.27
N PRO A 68 -4.97 -7.45 -6.39
CA PRO A 68 -5.19 -7.69 -4.97
C PRO A 68 -6.13 -6.67 -4.32
N VAL A 69 -6.05 -5.39 -4.69
CA VAL A 69 -6.95 -4.36 -4.16
C VAL A 69 -8.39 -4.57 -4.63
N ALA A 70 -8.61 -4.89 -5.90
CA ALA A 70 -9.95 -5.22 -6.41
C ALA A 70 -10.56 -6.46 -5.72
N VAL A 71 -9.75 -7.48 -5.45
CA VAL A 71 -10.20 -8.66 -4.68
C VAL A 71 -10.60 -8.28 -3.26
N ALA A 72 -9.80 -7.47 -2.57
CA ALA A 72 -10.13 -6.99 -1.23
C ALA A 72 -11.40 -6.13 -1.20
N ASP A 73 -11.63 -5.31 -2.23
CA ASP A 73 -12.86 -4.51 -2.37
C ASP A 73 -14.12 -5.36 -2.55
N ILE A 74 -14.03 -6.47 -3.30
CA ILE A 74 -15.13 -7.43 -3.42
C ILE A 74 -15.41 -8.11 -2.08
N ILE A 75 -14.37 -8.53 -1.35
CA ILE A 75 -14.52 -9.18 -0.04
C ILE A 75 -15.15 -8.23 0.98
N ALA A 76 -14.86 -6.92 0.88
CA ALA A 76 -15.42 -5.90 1.77
C ALA A 76 -16.94 -5.69 1.63
N ASP A 77 -17.57 -6.24 0.58
CA ASP A 77 -19.02 -6.18 0.35
C ASP A 77 -19.77 -7.43 0.88
N TRP A 78 -19.09 -8.37 1.56
CA TRP A 78 -19.69 -9.56 2.20
C TRP A 78 -19.95 -9.34 3.69
#